data_AF-A0AAJ2RXX5-F1
#
_entry.id   AF-A0AAJ2RXX5-F1
#
_cell.length_a   1.000
_cell.length_b   1.000
_cell.length_c   1.000
_cell.angle_alpha   90.00
_cell.angle_beta   90.00
_cell.angle_gamma   90.00
#
_symmetry.space_group_name_H-M   'P 1'
#
loop_
_entity.id
_entity.type
_entity.pdbx_description
1 polymer ?
#
loop_
_entity_poly.entity_id
_entity_poly.type
_entity_poly.pdbx_seq_one_letter_code
_entity_poly.pdbx_strand_id
1 'polypeptide(L)' 'MDYEHAIVKFEEGIGTLFCNGCGIIIAEGTPHEDREHYCTMCMSGNCKAKFKDGN' A
#
# COMPACT_ATOMS: atom_id res chain seq x y z
N MET A 1 -0.59 5.56 14.83
CA MET A 1 -0.44 6.26 13.53
C MET A 1 -1.39 5.54 12.63
N ASP A 2 -2.62 5.99 12.66
CA ASP A 2 -3.73 5.40 11.94
C ASP A 2 -3.72 6.10 10.59
N TYR A 3 -3.24 5.38 9.58
CA TYR A 3 -3.31 5.84 8.21
C TYR A 3 -4.75 5.64 7.76
N GLU A 4 -5.49 6.72 7.50
CA GLU A 4 -6.89 6.64 7.04
C GLU A 4 -6.97 6.18 5.59
N HIS A 5 -5.95 6.52 4.80
CA HIS A 5 -5.92 6.26 3.37
C HIS A 5 -4.80 5.32 2.97
N ALA A 6 -3.62 5.41 3.56
CA ALA A 6 -2.49 4.56 3.18
C ALA A 6 -2.52 3.20 3.88
N ILE A 7 -2.20 2.14 3.15
CA ILE A 7 -2.07 0.80 3.74
C ILE A 7 -0.62 0.59 4.13
N VAL A 8 -0.29 0.87 5.39
CA VAL A 8 1.07 0.69 5.93
C VAL A 8 1.05 -0.40 7.00
N LYS A 9 1.87 -1.44 6.83
CA LYS A 9 2.14 -2.41 7.90
C LYS A 9 3.50 -2.13 8.50
N PHE A 10 3.58 -2.07 9.82
CA PHE A 10 4.84 -1.92 10.52
C PHE A 10 5.33 -3.27 11.01
N GLU A 11 6.46 -3.73 10.49
CA GLU A 11 7.15 -4.94 10.95
C GLU A 11 8.55 -4.54 11.46
N GLU A 12 8.88 -4.90 12.70
CA GLU A 12 10.17 -4.60 13.36
C GLU A 12 10.59 -3.10 13.31
N GLY A 13 9.62 -2.19 13.21
CA GLY A 13 9.86 -0.74 13.15
C GLY A 13 10.05 -0.18 11.73
N ILE A 14 9.99 -1.02 10.70
CA ILE A 14 10.00 -0.63 9.29
C ILE A 14 8.55 -0.58 8.80
N GLY A 15 8.13 0.56 8.24
CA GLY A 15 6.83 0.72 7.62
C GLY A 15 6.85 0.22 6.18
N THR A 16 6.08 -0.83 5.89
CA THR A 16 5.89 -1.32 4.52
C THR A 16 4.59 -0.75 3.98
N LEU A 17 4.70 0.07 2.96
CA LEU A 17 3.59 0.69 2.24
C LEU A 17 3.11 -0.25 1.15
N PHE A 18 1.80 -0.52 1.15
CA PHE A 18 1.13 -1.38 0.19
C PHE A 18 0.27 -0.57 -0.76
N CYS A 19 0.08 -1.11 -1.96
CA CYS A 19 -0.84 -0.57 -2.94
C CYS A 19 -2.29 -0.76 -2.49
N ASN A 20 -3.05 0.33 -2.40
CA ASN A 20 -4.48 0.31 -2.09
C ASN A 20 -5.31 -0.49 -3.11
N GLY A 21 -4.86 -0.61 -4.36
CA GLY A 21 -5.59 -1.34 -5.38
C GLY A 21 -5.32 -2.85 -5.40
N CYS A 22 -4.05 -3.25 -5.22
CA CYS A 22 -3.62 -4.64 -5.43
C CYS A 22 -2.82 -5.27 -4.30
N GLY A 23 -2.36 -4.49 -3.32
CA GLY A 23 -1.59 -4.97 -2.16
C GLY A 23 -0.17 -5.37 -2.40
N ILE A 24 0.42 -5.01 -3.54
CA ILE A 24 1.86 -5.19 -3.68
C ILE A 24 2.57 -4.13 -2.84
N ILE A 25 3.78 -4.47 -2.39
CA ILE A 25 4.65 -3.52 -1.70
C ILE A 25 5.05 -2.42 -2.68
N ILE A 26 4.80 -1.18 -2.32
CA ILE A 26 5.19 0.02 -3.07
C ILE A 26 6.51 0.57 -2.53
N ALA A 27 6.65 0.62 -1.21
CA ALA A 27 7.84 1.14 -0.55
C ALA A 27 8.02 0.52 0.83
N GLU A 28 9.27 0.47 1.30
CA GLU A 28 9.63 0.03 2.66
C GLU A 28 10.42 1.18 3.31
N GLY A 29 10.10 1.50 4.57
CA GLY A 29 10.76 2.56 5.33
C GLY A 29 9.80 3.44 6.12
N THR A 30 10.32 4.54 6.64
CA THR A 30 9.54 5.61 7.26
C THR A 30 10.15 6.96 6.86
N PRO A 31 9.38 8.06 6.80
CA PRO A 31 7.93 8.20 6.96
C PRO A 31 7.15 8.01 5.64
N HIS A 32 5.92 7.51 5.71
CA HIS A 32 4.99 7.44 4.56
C HIS A 32 3.92 8.53 4.68
N GLU A 33 3.47 9.07 3.53
CA GLU A 33 2.33 9.99 3.48
C GLU A 33 1.01 9.22 3.62
N ASP A 34 0.08 9.73 4.43
CA ASP A 34 -1.27 9.17 4.53
C ASP A 34 -2.15 9.62 3.36
N ARG A 35 -1.97 8.94 2.23
CA ARG A 35 -2.80 9.08 1.03
C ARG A 35 -2.96 7.72 0.37
N GLU A 36 -3.90 7.59 -0.55
CA GLU A 36 -4.01 6.37 -1.33
C GLU A 36 -2.79 6.21 -2.24
N HIS A 37 -2.07 5.10 -2.09
CA HIS A 37 -0.91 4.79 -2.91
C HIS A 37 -1.24 3.67 -3.88
N TYR A 38 -0.91 3.90 -5.15
CA TYR A 38 -1.19 2.96 -6.23
C TYR A 38 0.11 2.62 -6.96
N CYS A 39 0.33 1.33 -7.20
CA CYS A 39 1.44 0.91 -8.05
C CYS A 39 1.22 1.35 -9.50
N THR A 40 2.29 1.39 -10.30
CA THR A 40 2.23 1.77 -11.71
C THR A 40 1.17 0.99 -12.50
N MET A 41 0.97 -0.28 -12.17
CA MET A 41 -0.04 -1.13 -12.82
C MET A 41 -1.47 -0.72 -12.46
N CYS A 42 -1.75 -0.39 -11.20
CA CYS A 42 -3.06 0.11 -10.76
C CYS A 42 -3.33 1.50 -11.33
N MET A 43 -2.33 2.39 -11.31
CA MET A 43 -2.44 3.71 -11.95
C MET A 43 -2.73 3.60 -13.44
N SER A 44 -2.16 2.59 -14.11
CA SER A 44 -2.40 2.34 -15.55
C SER A 44 -3.70 1.57 -15.83
N GLY A 45 -4.49 1.21 -14.82
CA GLY A 45 -5.69 0.38 -14.98
C GLY A 45 -5.44 -1.06 -15.43
N ASN A 46 -4.18 -1.49 -15.49
CA ASN A 46 -3.75 -2.80 -15.99
C ASN A 46 -3.48 -3.81 -14.87
N CYS A 47 -3.80 -3.47 -13.62
CA CYS A 47 -3.54 -4.36 -12.52
C CYS A 47 -4.52 -5.54 -12.52
N LYS A 48 -3.99 -6.74 -12.73
CA LYS A 48 -4.75 -7.99 -12.64
C LYS A 48 -4.83 -8.54 -11.21
N ALA A 49 -3.97 -8.04 -10.32
CA ALA A 49 -4.00 -8.36 -8.91
C ALA A 49 -5.07 -7.50 -8.23
N LYS A 50 -5.90 -8.14 -7.40
CA LYS A 50 -6.82 -7.44 -6.51
C LYS A 50 -6.27 -7.52 -5.12
N PHE A 51 -6.33 -6.42 -4.39
CA PHE A 51 -6.01 -6.44 -2.99
C PHE A 51 -7.02 -7.37 -2.32
N LYS A 52 -6.55 -8.53 -1.85
CA LYS A 52 -7.37 -9.39 -1.02
C LYS A 52 -7.35 -8.77 0.36
N ASP A 53 -8.25 -7.83 0.59
CA ASP A 53 -8.72 -7.57 1.94
C ASP A 53 -9.23 -8.91 2.47
N GLY A 54 -8.45 -9.51 3.36
CA GLY A 54 -8.86 -10.68 4.11
C GLY A 54 -10.01 -10.24 5.00
N ASN A 55 -11.23 -10.50 4.52
CA ASN A 55 -12.46 -10.41 5.30
C ASN A 55 -12.39 -11.26 6.57
#